data_AF-A0A7J6CTX7-F1
#
_entry.id   AF-A0A7J6CTX7-F1
#
_cell.length_a   1.000
_cell.length_b   1.000
_cell.length_c   1.000
_cell.angle_alpha   90.00
_cell.angle_beta   90.00
_cell.angle_gamma   90.00
#
_symmetry.space_group_name_H-M   'P 1'
#
loop_
_entity.id
_entity.type
_entity.pdbx_description
1 polymer ?
#
loop_
_entity_poly.entity_id
_entity_poly.type
_entity_poly.pdbx_seq_one_letter_code
_entity_poly.pdbx_strand_id
1 'polypeptide(L)'
;MCACVLEITLTGLWRSADTAMEQQTDVEAARDAADANAEPPSLSFPEVFRMIQAGEEVPGLQKLDIKPCHEQPTVSQMPRKSKPWEK
;
A
#
# COMPACT_ATOMS: atom_id res chain seq x y z
N MET A 1 31.49 -6.35 -19.80
CA MET A 1 31.42 -4.95 -19.33
C MET A 1 30.03 -4.73 -18.75
N CYS A 2 29.96 -4.38 -17.48
CA CYS A 2 28.71 -4.16 -16.73
C CYS A 2 27.85 -3.07 -17.39
N ALA A 3 26.58 -3.36 -17.61
CA ALA A 3 25.57 -2.40 -18.05
C ALA A 3 24.45 -2.25 -17.01
N CYS A 4 24.80 -2.18 -15.72
CA CYS A 4 23.82 -2.00 -14.63
C CYS A 4 23.57 -0.53 -14.25
N VAL A 5 23.96 0.43 -15.10
CA VAL A 5 23.87 1.87 -14.76
C VAL A 5 23.28 2.67 -15.92
N LEU A 6 21.97 2.52 -16.12
CA LEU A 6 21.02 3.41 -16.81
C LEU A 6 19.78 2.52 -17.02
N GLU A 7 18.71 2.64 -16.25
CA GLU A 7 17.63 3.60 -16.50
C GLU A 7 16.69 3.54 -15.27
N ILE A 8 16.87 4.45 -14.31
CA ILE A 8 15.78 4.82 -13.39
C ILE A 8 15.02 5.96 -14.07
N THR A 9 14.57 5.73 -15.29
CA THR A 9 13.64 6.60 -16.00
C THR A 9 12.24 6.17 -15.62
N LEU A 10 11.73 6.82 -14.56
CA LEU A 10 10.39 7.40 -14.51
C LEU A 10 9.23 6.68 -15.25
N THR A 11 9.15 5.36 -15.21
CA THR A 11 7.87 4.66 -15.38
C THR A 11 7.38 4.32 -13.99
N GLY A 12 6.59 5.24 -13.44
CA GLY A 12 5.67 4.94 -12.36
C GLY A 12 4.64 3.93 -12.85
N LEU A 13 5.09 2.68 -13.02
CA LEU A 13 4.25 1.53 -13.23
C LEU A 13 3.78 1.03 -11.87
N TRP A 14 3.16 1.94 -11.11
CA TRP A 14 2.03 1.52 -10.27
C TRP A 14 0.97 1.13 -11.28
N ARG A 15 1.01 -0.14 -11.65
CA ARG A 15 0.17 -0.76 -12.65
C ARG A 15 -1.26 -0.70 -12.12
N SER A 16 -1.93 0.41 -12.42
CA SER A 16 -3.38 0.55 -12.31
C SER A 16 -3.97 -0.39 -13.37
N ALA A 17 -4.28 -1.61 -12.94
CA ALA A 17 -5.13 -2.51 -13.70
C ALA A 17 -6.57 -2.12 -13.37
N ASP A 18 -7.10 -1.13 -14.09
CA ASP A 18 -8.52 -0.83 -14.05
C ASP A 18 -9.25 -1.71 -15.09
N THR A 19 -9.99 -2.67 -14.52
CA THR A 19 -11.26 -3.24 -15.01
C THR A 19 -11.29 -4.15 -16.24
N ALA A 20 -11.43 -5.45 -15.97
CA ALA A 20 -12.41 -6.32 -16.63
C ALA A 20 -12.87 -7.46 -15.68
N MET A 21 -14.05 -7.26 -15.09
CA MET A 21 -15.09 -8.27 -14.79
C MET A 21 -14.67 -9.71 -14.42
N GLU A 22 -14.84 -10.07 -13.15
CA GLU A 22 -15.59 -11.29 -12.79
C GLU A 22 -16.24 -11.11 -11.41
N GLN A 23 -17.53 -11.42 -11.35
CA GLN A 23 -18.33 -11.42 -10.13
C GLN A 23 -18.01 -12.68 -9.34
N GLN A 24 -17.20 -12.56 -8.30
CA GLN A 24 -16.99 -13.66 -7.35
C GLN A 24 -17.11 -13.09 -5.94
N THR A 25 -18.36 -12.90 -5.49
CA THR A 25 -19.08 -13.80 -4.57
C THR A 25 -18.52 -13.70 -3.15
N ASP A 26 -19.25 -12.97 -2.29
CA ASP A 26 -19.62 -13.09 -0.86
C ASP A 26 -18.88 -14.05 0.12
N VAL A 27 -17.94 -14.87 -0.32
CA VAL A 27 -17.35 -16.00 0.42
C VAL A 27 -15.94 -15.68 0.94
N GLU A 28 -15.24 -14.68 0.36
CA GLU A 28 -13.91 -14.25 0.84
C GLU A 28 -13.97 -13.31 2.05
N ALA A 29 -14.99 -12.45 2.15
CA ALA A 29 -15.13 -11.49 3.26
C ALA A 29 -15.22 -12.17 4.64
N ALA A 30 -15.74 -13.39 4.70
CA ALA A 30 -15.80 -14.18 5.94
C ALA A 30 -14.45 -14.79 6.34
N ARG A 31 -13.50 -14.92 5.40
CA ARG A 31 -12.19 -15.53 5.63
C ARG A 31 -11.16 -14.50 6.13
N ASP A 32 -11.20 -13.28 5.58
CA ASP A 32 -10.34 -12.16 6.04
C ASP A 32 -10.65 -11.71 7.47
N ALA A 33 -11.92 -11.77 7.88
CA ALA A 33 -12.33 -11.41 9.25
C ALA A 33 -11.83 -12.40 10.32
N ALA A 34 -11.59 -13.67 9.94
CA ALA A 34 -11.08 -14.70 10.85
C ALA A 34 -9.55 -14.59 11.04
N ASP A 35 -8.82 -14.11 10.03
CA ASP A 35 -7.36 -13.92 10.08
C ASP A 35 -6.97 -12.64 10.85
N ALA A 36 -7.81 -11.60 10.81
CA ALA A 36 -7.58 -10.32 11.49
C ALA A 36 -7.52 -10.38 13.04
N ASN A 37 -7.90 -11.51 13.66
CA ASN A 37 -7.86 -11.71 15.12
C ASN A 37 -6.68 -12.57 15.60
N ALA A 38 -5.80 -13.03 14.69
CA ALA A 38 -4.58 -13.74 15.06
C ALA A 38 -3.44 -12.75 15.30
N GLU A 39 -2.67 -12.95 16.37
CA GLU A 39 -1.41 -12.21 16.58
C GLU A 39 -0.47 -12.49 15.40
N PRO A 40 -0.03 -11.45 14.66
CA PRO A 40 0.81 -11.67 13.49
C PRO A 40 2.18 -12.23 13.92
N PRO A 41 2.79 -13.12 13.13
CA PRO A 41 4.14 -13.59 13.41
C PRO A 41 5.11 -12.42 13.43
N SER A 42 6.07 -12.44 14.37
CA SER A 42 7.13 -11.44 14.42
C SER A 42 8.11 -11.65 13.25
N LEU A 43 8.03 -10.78 12.25
CA LEU A 43 8.92 -10.82 11.10
C LEU A 43 10.11 -9.88 11.27
N SER A 44 11.28 -10.30 10.81
CA SER A 44 12.45 -9.43 10.72
C SER A 44 12.36 -8.51 9.51
N PHE A 45 13.01 -7.34 9.56
CA PHE A 45 13.05 -6.41 8.42
C PHE A 45 13.47 -7.05 7.07
N PRO A 46 14.53 -7.87 6.98
CA PRO A 46 14.89 -8.51 5.71
C PRO A 46 13.85 -9.53 5.24
N GLU A 47 13.09 -10.16 6.14
CA GLU A 47 11.96 -11.04 5.80
C GLU A 47 10.90 -10.25 5.03
N VAL A 48 10.45 -9.15 5.64
CA VAL A 48 9.44 -8.25 5.07
C VAL A 48 9.90 -7.72 3.72
N PHE A 49 11.18 -7.36 3.59
CA PHE A 49 11.73 -6.86 2.34
C PHE A 49 11.78 -7.93 1.22
N ARG A 50 12.02 -9.20 1.55
CA ARG A 50 11.93 -10.29 0.57
C ARG A 50 10.49 -10.51 0.11
N MET A 51 9.53 -10.49 1.04
CA MET A 51 8.10 -10.64 0.72
C MET A 51 7.62 -9.53 -0.22
N ILE A 52 7.99 -8.28 0.06
CA ILE A 52 7.68 -7.13 -0.82
C ILE A 52 8.25 -7.33 -2.22
N GLN A 53 9.50 -7.80 -2.34
CA GLN A 53 10.12 -8.06 -3.65
C GLN A 53 9.48 -9.24 -4.38
N ALA A 54 8.99 -10.25 -3.66
CA ALA A 54 8.28 -11.39 -4.22
C ALA A 54 6.84 -11.05 -4.62
N GLY A 55 6.30 -9.91 -4.16
CA GLY A 55 4.89 -9.54 -4.33
C GLY A 55 3.95 -10.31 -3.40
N GLU A 56 4.48 -10.90 -2.33
CA GLU A 56 3.69 -11.57 -1.29
C GLU A 56 3.15 -10.56 -0.28
N GLU A 57 2.01 -10.87 0.31
CA GLU A 57 1.35 -9.98 1.27
C GLU A 57 2.03 -10.04 2.63
N VAL A 58 2.23 -8.87 3.23
CA VAL A 58 2.85 -8.77 4.56
C VAL A 58 1.77 -9.03 5.62
N PRO A 59 1.98 -9.97 6.56
CA PRO A 59 1.02 -10.26 7.62
C PRO A 59 0.81 -9.03 8.51
N GLY A 60 -0.44 -8.85 8.95
CA GLY A 60 -0.87 -7.66 9.70
C GLY A 60 -1.09 -6.40 8.84
N LEU A 61 -0.87 -6.47 7.52
CA LEU A 61 -1.18 -5.37 6.62
C LEU A 61 -2.68 -5.37 6.28
N GLN A 62 -3.42 -4.41 6.80
CA GLN A 62 -4.82 -4.24 6.45
C GLN A 62 -4.98 -3.53 5.10
N LYS A 63 -5.58 -4.22 4.13
CA LYS A 63 -6.00 -3.60 2.88
C LYS A 63 -7.32 -2.87 3.09
N LEU A 64 -7.26 -1.55 3.06
CA LEU A 64 -8.46 -0.72 3.12
C LEU A 64 -9.09 -0.62 1.72
N ASP A 65 -10.41 -0.84 1.62
CA ASP A 65 -11.18 -0.56 0.39
C ASP A 65 -11.34 0.95 0.22
N ILE A 66 -10.29 1.60 -0.29
CA ILE A 66 -10.26 3.04 -0.54
C ILE A 66 -10.63 3.28 -2.00
N LYS A 67 -11.79 3.89 -2.22
CA LYS A 67 -12.27 4.30 -3.55
C LYS A 67 -11.95 5.77 -3.81
N PRO A 68 -11.46 6.15 -5.00
CA PRO A 68 -11.30 7.55 -5.36
C PRO A 68 -12.67 8.26 -5.34
N CYS A 69 -12.84 9.22 -4.42
CA CYS A 69 -14.09 10.00 -4.33
C CYS A 69 -14.12 11.21 -5.27
N HIS A 70 -12.99 11.61 -5.87
CA HIS A 70 -12.84 12.81 -6.71
C HIS A 70 -13.34 14.13 -6.06
N GLU A 71 -13.50 14.15 -4.74
CA GLU A 71 -13.91 15.33 -3.98
C GLU A 71 -12.71 16.22 -3.64
N GLN A 72 -12.97 17.43 -3.13
CA GLN A 72 -11.91 18.29 -2.63
C GLN A 72 -11.24 17.66 -1.39
N PRO A 73 -9.91 17.75 -1.24
CA PRO A 73 -9.23 17.21 -0.08
C PRO A 73 -9.67 17.92 1.19
N THR A 74 -9.89 17.16 2.26
CA THR A 74 -10.21 17.72 3.58
C THR A 74 -9.09 18.66 4.05
N VAL A 75 -9.43 19.92 4.30
CA VAL A 75 -8.48 20.90 4.85
C VAL A 75 -8.06 20.51 6.26
N SER A 76 -6.78 20.67 6.58
CA SER A 76 -6.26 20.42 7.93
C SER A 76 -6.88 21.40 8.93
N GLN A 77 -7.47 20.87 10.00
CA GLN A 77 -7.90 21.67 11.16
C GLN A 77 -6.77 21.88 12.19
N MET A 78 -5.63 21.20 12.01
CA MET A 78 -4.50 21.33 12.92
C MET A 78 -3.77 22.67 12.71
N PRO A 79 -3.43 23.40 13.79
CA PRO A 79 -2.67 24.63 13.67
C PRO A 79 -1.26 24.33 13.16
N ARG A 80 -0.87 24.97 12.06
CA ARG A 80 0.48 24.85 11.52
C ARG A 80 1.45 25.60 12.45
N LYS A 81 2.44 24.89 12.99
CA LYS A 81 3.60 25.52 13.62
C LYS A 81 4.47 26.13 12.52
N SER A 82 4.75 27.42 12.61
CA SER A 82 5.67 28.08 11.69
C SER A 82 7.07 27.50 11.83
N LYS A 83 7.79 27.39 10.72
CA LYS A 83 9.18 26.96 10.78
C LYS A 83 10.01 28.05 11.47
N PRO A 84 11.12 27.72 12.16
CA PRO A 84 11.94 28.70 12.88
C PRO A 84 12.48 29.85 12.00
N TRP A 85 12.57 29.63 10.70
CA TRP A 85 13.10 30.57 9.71
C TRP A 85 12.02 31.33 8.90
N GLU A 86 10.74 31.21 9.25
CA GLU A 86 9.65 32.00 8.66
C GLU A 86 9.53 33.39 9.34
N LYS A 87 10.65 33.93 9.82
CA LYS A 87 10.78 35.31 10.35
C LYS A 87 11.35 36.24 9.30
#